data_AF-A0AAJ1QI01-F1
#
_entry.id   AF-A0AAJ1QI01-F1
#
_cell.length_a   1.000
_cell.length_b   1.000
_cell.length_c   1.000
_cell.angle_alpha   90.00
_cell.angle_beta   90.00
_cell.angle_gamma   90.00
#
_symmetry.space_group_name_H-M   'P 1'
#
loop_
_entity.id
_entity.type
_entity.pdbx_description
1 polymer ?
#
loop_
_entity_poly.entity_id
_entity_poly.type
_entity_poly.pdbx_seq_one_letter_code
_entity_poly.pdbx_strand_id
1 'polypeptide(L)'
;MGINDIGKQLTKLPSIHPKFFHKYRSFADDVWQKGVISPTEKEIIAVSVTTITKCSYCTQFHSKKAKKIGVTTEELIEGVTIATSIETGTALIPSISTEIFQALGNDSQEEQLGKIFPDQYKHLHDLLILPFVDSVGILPTKLVILISYAVAHALRSNEYIKKLQIVASKHNVSEIELGEASLIAGALRAGSTVRHLADVLDIFDVERR
;
A
#
# COMPACT_ATOMS: atom_id res chain seq x y z
N MET A 1 -13.39 7.27 -18.09
CA MET A 1 -13.14 6.02 -18.84
C MET A 1 -13.46 4.81 -17.96
N GLY A 2 -14.05 3.75 -18.54
CA GLY A 2 -14.20 2.46 -17.85
C GLY A 2 -12.88 1.69 -17.78
N ILE A 3 -12.82 0.62 -16.96
CA ILE A 3 -11.59 -0.18 -16.78
C ILE A 3 -11.07 -0.77 -18.10
N ASN A 4 -11.97 -1.20 -18.98
CA ASN A 4 -11.62 -1.75 -20.29
C ASN A 4 -11.06 -0.68 -21.22
N ASP A 5 -11.58 0.54 -21.17
CA ASP A 5 -11.10 1.65 -22.00
C ASP A 5 -9.72 2.11 -21.56
N ILE A 6 -9.49 2.17 -20.24
CA ILE A 6 -8.17 2.43 -19.66
C ILE A 6 -7.19 1.37 -20.17
N GLY A 7 -7.54 0.09 -20.07
CA GLY A 7 -6.70 -1.00 -20.56
C GLY A 7 -6.32 -0.85 -22.04
N LYS A 8 -7.29 -0.49 -22.91
CA LYS A 8 -7.05 -0.24 -24.34
C LYS A 8 -6.11 0.95 -24.59
N GLN A 9 -6.20 2.02 -23.80
CA GLN A 9 -5.26 3.13 -23.94
C GLN A 9 -3.84 2.70 -23.51
N LEU A 10 -3.72 1.95 -22.40
CA LEU A 10 -2.43 1.49 -21.90
C LEU A 10 -1.70 0.56 -22.89
N THR A 11 -2.42 -0.18 -23.75
CA THR A 11 -1.77 -1.00 -24.80
C THR A 11 -1.03 -0.18 -25.87
N LYS A 12 -1.30 1.12 -25.98
CA LYS A 12 -0.59 2.01 -26.91
C LYS A 12 0.77 2.49 -26.37
N LEU A 13 0.99 2.45 -25.06
CA LEU A 13 2.21 2.99 -24.44
C LEU A 13 3.51 2.38 -25.00
N PRO A 14 3.61 1.06 -25.26
CA PRO A 14 4.82 0.48 -25.84
C PRO A 14 5.20 1.00 -27.23
N SER A 15 4.28 1.54 -28.04
CA SER A 15 4.65 2.15 -29.33
C SER A 15 5.22 3.56 -29.18
N ILE A 16 4.87 4.26 -28.09
CA ILE A 16 5.31 5.64 -27.82
C ILE A 16 6.70 5.69 -27.20
N HIS A 17 6.94 4.88 -26.15
CA HIS A 17 8.26 4.77 -25.52
C HIS A 17 8.66 3.30 -25.27
N PRO A 18 9.00 2.54 -26.32
CA PRO A 18 9.14 1.09 -26.26
C PRO A 18 10.09 0.59 -25.18
N LYS A 19 11.30 1.15 -25.12
CA LYS A 19 12.34 0.70 -24.16
C LYS A 19 11.87 0.82 -22.71
N PHE A 20 11.24 1.94 -22.36
CA PHE A 20 10.78 2.20 -21.00
C PHE A 20 9.62 1.30 -20.63
N PHE A 21 8.56 1.25 -21.44
CA PHE A 21 7.36 0.47 -21.09
C PHE A 21 7.62 -1.04 -21.10
N HIS A 22 8.50 -1.55 -21.98
CA HIS A 22 8.93 -2.94 -21.89
C HIS A 22 9.68 -3.22 -20.59
N LYS A 23 10.58 -2.34 -20.15
CA LYS A 23 11.33 -2.52 -18.89
C LYS A 23 10.43 -2.37 -17.67
N TYR A 24 9.54 -1.38 -17.66
CA TYR A 24 8.54 -1.22 -16.60
C TYR A 24 7.62 -2.44 -16.50
N ARG A 25 7.14 -2.96 -17.64
CA ARG A 25 6.29 -4.15 -17.65
C ARG A 25 7.04 -5.38 -17.16
N SER A 26 8.28 -5.57 -17.59
CA SER A 26 9.13 -6.69 -17.13
C SER A 26 9.32 -6.63 -15.62
N PHE A 27 9.68 -5.47 -15.08
CA PHE A 27 9.79 -5.26 -13.63
C PHE A 27 8.47 -5.58 -12.90
N ALA A 28 7.34 -5.06 -13.39
CA ALA A 28 6.04 -5.35 -12.79
C ALA A 28 5.67 -6.84 -12.87
N ASP A 29 6.05 -7.54 -13.93
CA ASP A 29 5.84 -8.99 -14.06
C ASP A 29 6.74 -9.78 -13.12
N ASP A 30 8.01 -9.37 -12.96
CA ASP A 30 8.97 -9.99 -12.05
C ASP A 30 8.51 -9.90 -10.59
N VAL A 31 7.94 -8.76 -10.18
CA VAL A 31 7.37 -8.58 -8.82
C VAL A 31 6.24 -9.57 -8.53
N TRP A 32 5.50 -10.04 -9.53
CA TRP A 32 4.42 -11.02 -9.38
C TRP A 32 4.83 -12.48 -9.64
N GLN A 33 6.09 -12.74 -9.98
CA GLN A 33 6.61 -14.12 -10.04
C GLN A 33 6.58 -14.78 -8.67
N LYS A 34 6.70 -16.12 -8.62
CA LYS A 34 6.79 -16.85 -7.35
C LYS A 34 8.04 -16.39 -6.58
N GLY A 35 7.85 -15.96 -5.34
CA GLY A 35 8.91 -15.53 -4.42
C GLY A 35 8.71 -16.11 -3.02
N VAL A 36 9.16 -15.38 -1.99
CA VAL A 36 8.94 -15.76 -0.59
C VAL A 36 7.52 -15.43 -0.11
N ILE A 37 6.89 -14.41 -0.71
CA ILE A 37 5.46 -14.11 -0.56
C ILE A 37 4.65 -14.89 -1.61
N SER A 38 3.59 -15.57 -1.18
CA SER A 38 2.74 -16.36 -2.09
C SER A 38 1.92 -15.48 -3.05
N PRO A 39 1.51 -15.98 -4.23
CA PRO A 39 0.67 -15.22 -5.16
C PRO A 39 -0.63 -14.68 -4.53
N THR A 40 -1.24 -15.45 -3.63
CA THR A 40 -2.44 -15.06 -2.88
C THR A 40 -2.16 -13.84 -2.00
N GLU A 41 -1.11 -13.90 -1.18
CA GLU A 41 -0.70 -12.81 -0.30
C GLU A 41 -0.30 -11.57 -1.08
N LYS A 42 0.38 -11.72 -2.23
CA LYS A 42 0.75 -10.59 -3.09
C LYS A 42 -0.46 -9.80 -3.56
N GLU A 43 -1.55 -10.47 -3.95
CA GLU A 43 -2.76 -9.78 -4.39
C GLU A 43 -3.51 -9.12 -3.22
N ILE A 44 -3.47 -9.68 -2.02
CA ILE A 44 -4.01 -9.03 -0.81
C ILE A 44 -3.23 -7.74 -0.52
N ILE A 45 -1.90 -7.82 -0.47
CA ILE A 45 -1.01 -6.65 -0.30
C ILE A 45 -1.26 -5.63 -1.41
N ALA A 46 -1.43 -6.09 -2.66
CA ALA A 46 -1.66 -5.19 -3.77
C ALA A 46 -2.97 -4.42 -3.64
N VAL A 47 -4.07 -5.09 -3.28
CA VAL A 47 -5.34 -4.40 -3.04
C VAL A 47 -5.18 -3.37 -1.92
N SER A 48 -4.56 -3.72 -0.79
CA SER A 48 -4.26 -2.80 0.32
C SER A 48 -3.45 -1.57 -0.10
N VAL A 49 -2.41 -1.75 -0.93
CA VAL A 49 -1.59 -0.63 -1.42
C VAL A 49 -2.34 0.23 -2.45
N THR A 50 -3.19 -0.38 -3.28
CA THR A 50 -3.90 0.39 -4.32
C THR A 50 -4.98 1.33 -3.76
N THR A 51 -5.56 1.01 -2.61
CA THR A 51 -6.57 1.88 -1.96
C THR A 51 -5.96 3.16 -1.43
N ILE A 52 -4.83 3.07 -0.72
CA ILE A 52 -4.11 4.24 -0.18
C ILE A 52 -3.41 5.06 -1.28
N THR A 53 -3.02 4.42 -2.38
CA THR A 53 -2.52 5.13 -3.57
C THR A 53 -3.64 5.69 -4.45
N LYS A 54 -4.90 5.42 -4.10
CA LYS A 54 -6.11 5.99 -4.69
C LYS A 54 -6.25 5.71 -6.20
N CYS A 55 -5.68 4.59 -6.66
CA CYS A 55 -5.77 4.17 -8.06
C CYS A 55 -6.96 3.21 -8.28
N SER A 56 -8.13 3.75 -8.61
CA SER A 56 -9.37 2.97 -8.81
C SER A 56 -9.24 1.83 -9.83
N TYR A 57 -8.50 2.06 -10.93
CA TYR A 57 -8.19 1.02 -11.92
C TYR A 57 -7.34 -0.11 -11.31
N CYS A 58 -6.28 0.25 -10.59
CA CYS A 58 -5.37 -0.70 -9.99
C CYS A 58 -6.10 -1.54 -8.93
N THR A 59 -6.92 -0.92 -8.08
CA THR A 59 -7.76 -1.62 -7.11
C THR A 59 -8.67 -2.63 -7.80
N GLN A 60 -9.43 -2.22 -8.82
CA GLN A 60 -10.31 -3.16 -9.54
C GLN A 60 -9.53 -4.28 -10.24
N PHE A 61 -8.37 -3.97 -10.82
CA PHE A 61 -7.53 -4.95 -11.52
C PHE A 61 -7.00 -6.01 -10.55
N HIS A 62 -6.44 -5.60 -9.42
CA HIS A 62 -5.89 -6.51 -8.41
C HIS A 62 -7.00 -7.26 -7.65
N SER A 63 -8.14 -6.63 -7.34
CA SER A 63 -9.29 -7.35 -6.76
C SER A 63 -9.83 -8.45 -7.68
N LYS A 64 -9.86 -8.22 -9.00
CA LYS A 64 -10.25 -9.27 -9.97
C LYS A 64 -9.26 -10.42 -10.01
N LYS A 65 -7.96 -10.14 -9.91
CA LYS A 65 -6.91 -11.17 -9.83
C LYS A 65 -7.01 -11.96 -8.53
N ALA A 66 -7.11 -11.27 -7.39
CA ALA A 66 -7.30 -11.86 -6.06
C ALA A 66 -8.49 -12.83 -6.06
N LYS A 67 -9.65 -12.38 -6.56
CA LYS A 67 -10.85 -13.21 -6.69
C LYS A 67 -10.62 -14.46 -7.55
N LYS A 68 -9.88 -14.33 -8.66
CA LYS A 68 -9.59 -15.45 -9.57
C LYS A 68 -8.71 -16.54 -8.91
N ILE A 69 -7.85 -16.16 -7.97
CA ILE A 69 -6.95 -17.08 -7.26
C ILE A 69 -7.51 -17.53 -5.90
N GLY A 70 -8.77 -17.20 -5.60
CA GLY A 70 -9.49 -17.72 -4.43
C GLY A 70 -9.42 -16.87 -3.16
N VAL A 71 -8.86 -15.65 -3.23
CA VAL A 71 -8.89 -14.71 -2.09
C VAL A 71 -10.33 -14.32 -1.80
N THR A 72 -10.71 -14.33 -0.52
CA THR A 72 -12.05 -13.99 -0.07
C THR A 72 -12.27 -12.48 0.01
N THR A 73 -13.54 -12.07 0.16
CA THR A 73 -13.83 -10.63 0.31
C THR A 73 -13.37 -10.13 1.68
N GLU A 74 -13.49 -10.98 2.68
CA GLU A 74 -13.10 -10.74 4.07
C GLU A 74 -11.59 -10.50 4.18
N GLU A 75 -10.77 -11.29 3.46
CA GLU A 75 -9.30 -11.13 3.45
C GLU A 75 -8.91 -9.78 2.84
N LEU A 76 -9.58 -9.36 1.76
CA LEU A 76 -9.34 -8.08 1.13
C LEU A 76 -9.78 -6.91 2.02
N ILE A 77 -10.94 -7.02 2.68
CA ILE A 77 -11.45 -5.98 3.59
C ILE A 77 -10.50 -5.81 4.77
N GLU A 78 -10.05 -6.90 5.39
CA GLU A 78 -9.08 -6.83 6.48
C GLU A 78 -7.77 -6.17 6.02
N GLY A 79 -7.26 -6.57 4.85
CA GLY A 79 -6.10 -5.93 4.23
C GLY A 79 -6.26 -4.42 4.07
N VAL A 80 -7.45 -3.93 3.69
CA VAL A 80 -7.73 -2.51 3.51
C VAL A 80 -7.90 -1.79 4.85
N THR A 81 -8.48 -2.44 5.87
CA THR A 81 -8.54 -1.89 7.23
C THR A 81 -7.13 -1.66 7.79
N ILE A 82 -6.22 -2.62 7.63
CA ILE A 82 -4.81 -2.48 8.00
C ILE A 82 -4.20 -1.26 7.30
N ALA A 83 -4.42 -1.14 5.98
CA ALA A 83 -3.90 -0.01 5.20
C ALA A 83 -4.45 1.34 5.68
N THR A 84 -5.72 1.38 6.10
CA THR A 84 -6.40 2.56 6.61
C THR A 84 -5.74 3.04 7.91
N SER A 85 -5.48 2.14 8.87
CA SER A 85 -4.80 2.50 10.12
C SER A 85 -3.41 3.11 9.86
N ILE A 86 -2.63 2.52 8.94
CA ILE A 86 -1.29 3.04 8.61
C ILE A 86 -1.38 4.40 7.87
N GLU A 87 -2.36 4.60 6.97
CA GLU A 87 -2.60 5.90 6.32
C GLU A 87 -2.98 6.97 7.36
N THR A 88 -3.87 6.65 8.31
CA THR A 88 -4.26 7.57 9.39
C THR A 88 -3.06 8.02 10.20
N GLY A 89 -2.25 7.08 10.69
CA GLY A 89 -1.07 7.41 11.49
C GLY A 89 -0.03 8.21 10.71
N THR A 90 0.24 7.80 9.46
CA THR A 90 1.21 8.49 8.60
C THR A 90 0.78 9.90 8.23
N ALA A 91 -0.53 10.16 8.07
CA ALA A 91 -1.03 11.49 7.75
C ALA A 91 -0.98 12.45 8.94
N LEU A 92 -1.18 11.94 10.17
CA LEU A 92 -1.29 12.76 11.37
C LEU A 92 0.05 13.19 11.93
N ILE A 93 1.00 12.28 12.05
CA ILE A 93 2.25 12.54 12.79
C ILE A 93 3.06 13.70 12.19
N PRO A 94 3.27 13.80 10.87
CA PRO A 94 4.00 14.94 10.28
C PRO A 94 3.21 16.26 10.29
N SER A 95 1.89 16.22 10.54
CA SER A 95 1.03 17.41 10.52
C SER A 95 1.12 18.25 11.79
N ILE A 96 1.86 17.79 12.80
CA ILE A 96 2.12 18.50 14.05
C ILE A 96 3.60 18.85 14.09
N SER A 97 3.89 20.10 14.45
CA SER A 97 5.24 20.65 14.44
C SER A 97 6.17 19.82 15.32
N THR A 98 7.37 19.53 14.80
CA THR A 98 8.39 18.76 15.52
C THR A 98 8.81 19.47 16.81
N GLU A 99 8.73 20.80 16.84
CA GLU A 99 9.00 21.64 18.00
C GLU A 99 8.01 21.38 19.15
N ILE A 100 6.73 21.11 18.84
CA ILE A 100 5.72 20.73 19.85
C ILE A 100 6.07 19.37 20.47
N PHE A 101 6.52 18.42 19.65
CA PHE A 101 6.98 17.11 20.12
C PHE A 101 8.26 17.21 20.96
N GLN A 102 9.24 18.01 20.53
CA GLN A 102 10.49 18.24 21.28
C GLN A 102 10.24 18.91 22.64
N ALA A 103 9.23 19.78 22.75
CA ALA A 103 8.86 20.42 24.02
C ALA A 103 8.28 19.45 25.07
N LEU A 104 7.83 18.25 24.66
CA LEU A 104 7.12 17.29 25.50
C LEU A 104 7.98 16.09 25.96
N GLY A 105 9.27 16.06 25.63
CA GLY A 105 10.23 15.03 26.06
C GLY A 105 10.58 14.01 24.98
N ASN A 106 11.02 12.81 25.39
CA ASN A 106 11.60 11.78 24.51
C ASN A 106 10.65 10.63 24.16
N ASP A 107 9.36 10.77 24.45
CA ASP A 107 8.34 9.77 24.08
C ASP A 107 8.14 9.72 22.56
N SER A 108 7.49 8.67 22.06
CA SER A 108 7.13 8.62 20.65
C SER A 108 6.17 9.76 20.28
N GLN A 109 6.22 10.24 19.04
CA GLN A 109 5.31 11.29 18.56
C GLN A 109 3.83 10.89 18.77
N GLU A 110 3.55 9.60 18.68
CA GLU A 110 2.24 9.00 18.98
C GLU A 110 1.83 9.20 20.45
N GLU A 111 2.65 8.80 21.42
CA GLU A 111 2.37 9.02 22.85
C GLU A 111 2.22 10.50 23.20
N GLN A 112 2.97 11.37 22.53
CA GLN A 112 2.88 12.81 22.71
C GLN A 112 1.55 13.39 22.18
N LEU A 113 0.95 12.80 21.13
CA LEU A 113 -0.41 13.16 20.69
C LEU A 113 -1.43 12.98 21.81
N GLY A 114 -1.31 11.90 22.59
CA GLY A 114 -2.21 11.64 23.73
C GLY A 114 -2.14 12.68 24.82
N LYS A 115 -1.01 13.37 24.96
CA LYS A 115 -0.85 14.48 25.91
C LYS A 115 -1.47 15.78 25.40
N ILE A 116 -1.40 16.02 24.08
CA ILE A 116 -1.90 17.26 23.46
C ILE A 116 -3.41 17.21 23.22
N PHE A 117 -3.92 16.05 22.75
CA PHE A 117 -5.30 15.86 22.32
C PHE A 117 -5.93 14.62 22.99
N PRO A 118 -6.06 14.59 24.32
CA PRO A 118 -6.43 13.37 25.05
C PRO A 118 -7.78 12.77 24.62
N ASP A 119 -8.79 13.61 24.34
CA ASP A 119 -10.12 13.15 23.94
C ASP A 119 -10.13 12.55 22.53
N GLN A 120 -9.41 13.17 21.58
CA GLN A 120 -9.31 12.69 20.20
C GLN A 120 -8.35 11.50 20.07
N TYR A 121 -7.31 11.47 20.89
CA TYR A 121 -6.27 10.45 20.84
C TYR A 121 -6.75 9.09 21.32
N LYS A 122 -7.71 9.03 22.25
CA LYS A 122 -8.21 7.75 22.78
C LYS A 122 -8.64 6.79 21.66
N HIS A 123 -9.47 7.25 20.73
CA HIS A 123 -9.92 6.44 19.60
C HIS A 123 -8.87 6.28 18.51
N LEU A 124 -7.95 7.24 18.38
CA LEU A 124 -6.85 7.16 17.44
C LEU A 124 -5.89 6.04 17.81
N HIS A 125 -5.45 5.99 19.07
CA HIS A 125 -4.56 4.94 19.55
C HIS A 125 -5.15 3.56 19.25
N ASP A 126 -6.41 3.33 19.64
CA ASP A 126 -7.12 2.08 19.36
C ASP A 126 -7.11 1.75 17.87
N LEU A 127 -7.43 2.71 16.99
CA LEU A 127 -7.41 2.52 15.54
C LEU A 127 -6.01 2.14 15.00
N LEU A 128 -4.94 2.75 15.52
CA LEU A 128 -3.57 2.53 15.05
C LEU A 128 -3.03 1.16 15.47
N ILE A 129 -3.41 0.71 16.67
CA ILE A 129 -2.94 -0.57 17.22
C ILE A 129 -3.85 -1.74 16.82
N LEU A 130 -5.13 -1.50 16.50
CA LEU A 130 -6.13 -2.55 16.23
C LEU A 130 -5.64 -3.65 15.27
N PRO A 131 -4.94 -3.34 14.15
CA PRO A 131 -4.38 -4.37 13.29
C PRO A 131 -3.41 -5.35 13.96
N PHE A 132 -2.78 -4.95 15.08
CA PHE A 132 -1.66 -5.66 15.70
C PHE A 132 -1.98 -6.31 17.05
N VAL A 133 -3.03 -5.87 17.75
CA VAL A 133 -3.30 -6.33 19.13
C VAL A 133 -4.46 -7.32 19.21
N ASP A 134 -5.38 -7.31 18.25
CA ASP A 134 -6.53 -8.20 18.25
C ASP A 134 -6.35 -9.36 17.29
N SER A 135 -6.32 -10.57 17.87
CA SER A 135 -6.36 -11.87 17.19
C SER A 135 -7.72 -12.17 16.52
N VAL A 136 -8.40 -11.14 16.00
CA VAL A 136 -9.79 -11.20 15.50
C VAL A 136 -9.84 -11.21 13.96
N GLY A 137 -8.73 -10.83 13.33
CA GLY A 137 -8.55 -10.95 11.87
C GLY A 137 -8.42 -12.40 11.40
N ILE A 138 -8.74 -12.64 10.14
CA ILE A 138 -8.54 -13.91 9.45
C ILE A 138 -7.16 -13.97 8.76
N LEU A 139 -6.47 -12.84 8.59
CA LEU A 139 -5.13 -12.84 8.01
C LEU A 139 -4.07 -13.26 9.06
N PRO A 140 -3.07 -14.08 8.67
CA PRO A 140 -1.97 -14.41 9.55
C PRO A 140 -1.17 -13.17 9.98
N THR A 141 -0.67 -13.13 11.22
CA THR A 141 0.12 -12.00 11.75
C THR A 141 1.29 -11.59 10.85
N LYS A 142 1.97 -12.56 10.23
CA LYS A 142 3.04 -12.30 9.25
C LYS A 142 2.54 -11.46 8.07
N LEU A 143 1.37 -11.79 7.52
CA LEU A 143 0.78 -11.06 6.40
C LEU A 143 0.32 -9.66 6.83
N VAL A 144 -0.23 -9.50 8.03
CA VAL A 144 -0.57 -8.18 8.59
C VAL A 144 0.65 -7.25 8.62
N ILE A 145 1.80 -7.77 9.06
CA ILE A 145 3.06 -7.02 9.10
C ILE A 145 3.52 -6.66 7.68
N LEU A 146 3.44 -7.60 6.73
CA LEU A 146 3.83 -7.36 5.34
C LEU A 146 2.95 -6.32 4.64
N ILE A 147 1.64 -6.36 4.86
CA ILE A 147 0.68 -5.35 4.37
C ILE A 147 1.05 -3.99 4.96
N SER A 148 1.21 -3.92 6.28
CA SER A 148 1.57 -2.69 6.99
C SER A 148 2.86 -2.09 6.46
N TYR A 149 3.86 -2.94 6.21
CA TYR A 149 5.17 -2.53 5.70
C TYR A 149 5.09 -2.01 4.26
N ALA A 150 4.40 -2.74 3.37
CA ALA A 150 4.18 -2.30 1.99
C ALA A 150 3.41 -0.98 1.93
N VAL A 151 2.40 -0.80 2.78
CA VAL A 151 1.62 0.45 2.87
C VAL A 151 2.48 1.59 3.41
N ALA A 152 3.27 1.38 4.46
CA ALA A 152 4.18 2.40 4.99
C ALA A 152 5.22 2.83 3.94
N HIS A 153 5.78 1.88 3.19
CA HIS A 153 6.65 2.14 2.04
C HIS A 153 5.94 2.93 0.95
N ALA A 154 4.71 2.53 0.62
CA ALA A 154 3.93 3.26 -0.35
C ALA A 154 3.66 4.70 0.12
N LEU A 155 3.36 4.93 1.39
CA LEU A 155 3.14 6.27 1.94
C LEU A 155 4.44 7.05 2.17
N ARG A 156 5.62 6.42 2.02
CA ARG A 156 6.95 6.99 2.32
C ARG A 156 7.11 7.38 3.79
N SER A 157 6.54 6.57 4.68
CA SER A 157 6.52 6.81 6.12
C SER A 157 7.76 6.21 6.79
N ASN A 158 8.85 7.00 6.90
CA ASN A 158 10.11 6.51 7.49
C ASN A 158 9.96 6.03 8.93
N GLU A 159 9.09 6.66 9.72
CA GLU A 159 8.82 6.25 11.10
C GLU A 159 8.16 4.88 11.16
N TYR A 160 7.06 4.68 10.42
CA TYR A 160 6.37 3.39 10.39
C TYR A 160 7.24 2.29 9.80
N ILE A 161 8.05 2.57 8.77
CA ILE A 161 9.01 1.61 8.22
C ILE A 161 9.96 1.10 9.32
N LYS A 162 10.54 2.01 10.13
CA LYS A 162 11.45 1.63 11.23
C LYS A 162 10.73 0.85 12.33
N LYS A 163 9.55 1.31 12.76
CA LYS A 163 8.73 0.61 13.77
C LYS A 163 8.40 -0.81 13.31
N LEU A 164 7.97 -0.97 12.06
CA LEU A 164 7.57 -2.25 11.49
C LEU A 164 8.73 -3.22 11.27
N GLN A 165 9.96 -2.75 11.02
CA GLN A 165 11.16 -3.62 11.00
C GLN A 165 11.40 -4.26 12.37
N ILE A 166 11.23 -3.49 13.46
CA ILE A 166 11.35 -4.01 14.82
C ILE A 166 10.25 -5.05 15.09
N VAL A 167 9.00 -4.76 14.70
CA VAL A 167 7.89 -5.71 14.84
C VAL A 167 8.14 -6.98 14.02
N ALA A 168 8.54 -6.86 12.76
CA ALA A 168 8.88 -7.98 11.88
C ALA A 168 9.89 -8.94 12.51
N SER A 169 10.95 -8.41 13.11
CA SER A 169 11.99 -9.21 13.79
C SER A 169 11.45 -10.06 14.95
N LYS A 170 10.44 -9.55 15.68
CA LYS A 170 9.80 -10.26 16.80
C LYS A 170 8.83 -11.36 16.36
N HIS A 171 8.34 -11.28 15.11
CA HIS A 171 7.33 -12.20 14.56
C HIS A 171 7.89 -13.13 13.47
N ASN A 172 9.21 -13.29 13.38
CA ASN A 172 9.89 -14.14 12.40
C ASN A 172 9.52 -13.79 10.94
N VAL A 173 9.36 -12.50 10.66
CA VAL A 173 9.26 -11.95 9.30
C VAL A 173 10.66 -11.52 8.89
N SER A 174 11.18 -12.10 7.83
CA SER A 174 12.54 -11.87 7.34
C SER A 174 12.66 -10.57 6.56
N GLU A 175 13.86 -10.02 6.49
CA GLU A 175 14.18 -8.86 5.64
C GLU A 175 13.93 -9.13 4.15
N ILE A 176 13.99 -10.39 3.71
CA ILE A 176 13.66 -10.77 2.32
C ILE A 176 12.16 -10.62 2.07
N GLU A 177 11.31 -11.06 3.01
CA GLU A 177 9.86 -10.89 2.91
C GLU A 177 9.49 -9.40 2.95
N LEU A 178 10.12 -8.61 3.83
CA LEU A 178 9.95 -7.15 3.86
C LEU A 178 10.37 -6.51 2.53
N GLY A 179 11.52 -6.91 1.99
CA GLY A 179 12.02 -6.44 0.69
C GLY A 179 11.05 -6.75 -0.45
N GLU A 180 10.49 -7.96 -0.49
CA GLU A 180 9.50 -8.33 -1.49
C GLU A 180 8.19 -7.53 -1.35
N ALA A 181 7.74 -7.28 -0.12
CA ALA A 181 6.60 -6.40 0.15
C ALA A 181 6.85 -4.94 -0.33
N SER A 182 8.06 -4.41 -0.15
CA SER A 182 8.46 -3.09 -0.68
C SER A 182 8.48 -3.05 -2.22
N LEU A 183 8.86 -4.14 -2.88
CA LEU A 183 8.82 -4.23 -4.35
C LEU A 183 7.37 -4.12 -4.87
N ILE A 184 6.41 -4.76 -4.21
CA ILE A 184 4.98 -4.64 -4.52
C ILE A 184 4.54 -3.17 -4.38
N ALA A 185 4.90 -2.52 -3.28
CA ALA A 185 4.61 -1.11 -3.05
C ALA A 185 5.18 -0.20 -4.16
N GLY A 186 6.44 -0.42 -4.54
CA GLY A 186 7.11 0.32 -5.60
C GLY A 186 6.44 0.14 -6.97
N ALA A 187 6.12 -1.10 -7.34
CA ALA A 187 5.47 -1.43 -8.60
C ALA A 187 4.08 -0.78 -8.73
N LEU A 188 3.30 -0.79 -7.64
CA LEU A 188 1.94 -0.22 -7.63
C LEU A 188 1.93 1.31 -7.61
N ARG A 189 2.88 1.94 -6.91
CA ARG A 189 3.05 3.40 -6.98
C ARG A 189 3.46 3.90 -8.35
N ALA A 190 4.39 3.20 -9.01
CA ALA A 190 4.72 3.52 -10.39
C ALA A 190 3.54 3.21 -11.32
N GLY A 191 2.80 2.13 -11.06
CA GLY A 191 1.64 1.71 -11.84
C GLY A 191 0.47 2.70 -11.80
N SER A 192 0.24 3.37 -10.68
CA SER A 192 -0.78 4.43 -10.62
C SER A 192 -0.41 5.61 -11.53
N THR A 193 0.87 5.98 -11.59
CA THR A 193 1.35 7.01 -12.53
C THR A 193 1.21 6.56 -13.98
N VAL A 194 1.62 5.33 -14.30
CA VAL A 194 1.47 4.77 -15.65
C VAL A 194 -0.01 4.72 -16.07
N ARG A 195 -0.92 4.38 -15.14
CA ARG A 195 -2.35 4.40 -15.39
C ARG A 195 -2.85 5.76 -15.86
N HIS A 196 -2.35 6.86 -15.29
CA HIS A 196 -2.81 8.21 -15.65
C HIS A 196 -2.42 8.62 -17.07
N LEU A 197 -1.47 7.92 -17.71
CA LEU A 197 -1.17 8.11 -19.12
C LEU A 197 -2.34 7.72 -20.03
N ALA A 198 -3.23 6.83 -19.58
CA ALA A 198 -4.46 6.56 -20.32
C ALA A 198 -5.33 7.81 -20.45
N ASP A 199 -5.42 8.62 -19.38
CA ASP A 199 -6.22 9.84 -19.37
C ASP A 199 -5.59 10.91 -20.29
N VAL A 200 -4.25 10.96 -20.37
CA VAL A 200 -3.53 11.78 -21.36
C VAL A 200 -3.83 11.32 -22.78
N LEU A 201 -3.66 10.02 -23.06
CA LEU A 201 -3.93 9.47 -24.38
C LEU A 201 -5.37 9.74 -24.81
N ASP A 202 -6.35 9.58 -23.92
CA ASP A 202 -7.76 9.81 -24.22
C ASP A 202 -8.06 11.23 -24.75
N ILE A 203 -7.33 12.24 -24.27
CA ILE A 203 -7.48 13.63 -24.71
C ILE A 203 -6.81 13.88 -26.07
N PHE A 204 -5.66 13.26 -26.32
CA PHE A 204 -4.82 13.48 -27.49
C PHE A 204 -5.05 12.49 -28.64
N ASP A 205 -5.80 11.42 -28.40
CA ASP A 205 -6.17 10.41 -29.39
C ASP A 205 -7.21 10.98 -30.36
N VAL A 206 -6.72 11.64 -31.41
CA VAL A 206 -7.53 12.35 -32.42
C VAL A 206 -8.49 11.41 -33.16
N GLU A 207 -8.21 10.10 -33.18
CA GLU A 207 -9.05 9.07 -33.82
C GLU A 207 -10.43 8.86 -33.15
N ARG A 208 -10.68 9.44 -31.96
CA ARG A 208 -12.00 9.43 -31.31
C ARG A 208 -12.89 10.65 -31.63
N ARG A 209 -12.39 11.64 -32.36
CA ARG A 209 -13.16 12.86 -32.71
C ARG A 209 -13.74 12.79 -34.12
#